data_AF-A0A2V9QT86-F1
#
_entry.id   AF-A0A2V9QT86-F1
#
_cell.length_a   1.000
_cell.length_b   1.000
_cell.length_c   1.000
_cell.angle_alpha   90.00
_cell.angle_beta   90.00
_cell.angle_gamma   90.00
#
_symmetry.space_group_name_H-M   'P 1'
#
loop_
_entity.id
_entity.type
_entity.pdbx_description
1 polymer ?
#
loop_
_entity_poly.entity_id
_entity_poly.type
_entity_poly.pdbx_seq_one_letter_code
_entity_poly.pdbx_strand_id
1 'polypeptide(L)' 'MGTVVGFPHGSNRIEIKAREAAMACDDGATELDAVVNVGKVLSRDWSYVENEIKALTEAAHQNRAILKVIFAVRESLLIL' A
#
# COMPACT_ATOMS: atom_id res chain seq x y z
N MET A 1 6.55 -11.23 10.24
CA MET A 1 5.34 -11.79 9.60
C MET A 1 4.89 -10.81 8.55
N GLY A 2 4.52 -11.28 7.34
CA GLY A 2 4.11 -10.42 6.23
C GLY A 2 2.62 -10.57 5.92
N THR A 3 1.98 -9.51 5.42
CA THR A 3 0.60 -9.54 4.95
C THR A 3 0.39 -8.58 3.78
N VAL A 4 -0.78 -8.65 3.15
CA VAL A 4 -1.17 -7.81 2.02
C VAL A 4 -2.07 -6.66 2.46
N VAL A 5 -2.04 -5.56 1.70
CA VAL A 5 -2.96 -4.41 1.89
C VAL A 5 -3.66 -4.08 0.58
N GLY A 6 -4.99 -4.03 0.59
CA GLY A 6 -5.81 -3.71 -0.57
C GLY A 6 -5.80 -4.79 -1.66
N PHE A 7 -5.41 -6.03 -1.35
CA PHE A 7 -5.31 -7.12 -2.30
C PHE A 7 -6.68 -7.74 -2.66
N PRO A 8 -6.89 -8.25 -3.89
CA PRO A 8 -5.97 -8.22 -5.05
C PRO A 8 -6.07 -6.97 -5.92
N HIS A 9 -7.12 -6.16 -5.76
CA HIS A 9 -7.48 -5.15 -6.77
C HIS A 9 -6.89 -3.76 -6.53
N GLY A 10 -6.54 -3.40 -5.28
CA GLY A 10 -5.97 -2.11 -4.91
C GLY A 10 -6.91 -0.91 -5.02
N SER A 11 -8.17 -1.11 -5.43
CA SER A 11 -9.13 -0.05 -5.77
C SER A 11 -9.84 0.60 -4.57
N ASN A 12 -9.49 0.20 -3.34
CA ASN A 12 -10.02 0.77 -2.12
C ASN A 12 -9.63 2.26 -1.97
N ARG A 13 -10.39 3.00 -1.15
CA ARG A 13 -10.04 4.38 -0.78
C ARG A 13 -8.75 4.40 0.05
N ILE A 14 -7.97 5.48 -0.07
CA ILE A 14 -6.72 5.69 0.68
C ILE A 14 -6.93 5.47 2.18
N GLU A 15 -7.97 6.08 2.76
CA GLU A 15 -8.28 5.96 4.20
C GLU A 15 -8.53 4.52 4.66
N ILE A 16 -9.11 3.67 3.81
CA ILE A 16 -9.38 2.27 4.11
C ILE A 16 -8.07 1.48 4.09
N LYS A 17 -7.25 1.68 3.06
CA LYS A 17 -5.96 1.00 2.94
C LYS A 17 -4.98 1.41 4.04
N ALA A 18 -4.96 2.69 4.43
CA ALA A 18 -4.13 3.16 5.53
C ALA A 18 -4.57 2.55 6.87
N ARG A 19 -5.89 2.41 7.10
CA ARG A 19 -6.41 1.74 8.29
C ARG A 19 -6.14 0.24 8.29
N GLU A 20 -6.28 -0.42 7.14
CA GLU A 20 -5.92 -1.83 6.95
C GLU A 20 -4.42 -2.06 7.27
N ALA A 21 -3.55 -1.20 6.77
CA ALA A 21 -2.11 -1.25 7.06
C ALA A 21 -1.81 -1.05 8.56
N ALA A 22 -2.44 -0.05 9.20
CA ALA A 22 -2.25 0.20 10.63
C ALA A 22 -2.72 -1.00 11.48
N MET A 23 -3.90 -1.55 11.19
CA MET A 23 -4.40 -2.73 11.89
C MET A 23 -3.50 -3.95 11.70
N ALA A 24 -3.03 -4.18 10.47
CA ALA A 24 -2.08 -5.26 10.20
C ALA A 24 -0.80 -5.12 11.04
N CYS A 25 -0.29 -3.90 11.17
CA CYS A 25 0.87 -3.63 12.02
C CYS A 25 0.57 -3.82 13.51
N ASP A 26 -0.58 -3.38 14.01
CA ASP A 26 -1.02 -3.60 15.39
C ASP A 26 -1.13 -5.10 15.71
N ASP A 27 -1.53 -5.90 14.72
CA ASP A 27 -1.60 -7.37 14.79
C ASP A 27 -0.20 -8.06 14.67
N GLY A 28 0.87 -7.27 14.52
CA GLY A 28 2.26 -7.75 14.51
C GLY A 28 2.87 -7.95 13.12
N ALA A 29 2.26 -7.42 12.06
CA ALA A 29 2.88 -7.42 10.74
C ALA A 29 4.11 -6.50 10.72
N THR A 30 5.23 -7.07 10.28
CA THR A 30 6.52 -6.36 10.12
C THR A 30 6.83 -6.06 8.65
N GLU A 31 5.99 -6.56 7.74
CA GLU A 31 6.10 -6.37 6.30
C GLU A 31 4.70 -6.29 5.69
N LEU A 32 4.47 -5.33 4.81
CA LEU A 32 3.20 -5.08 4.12
C LEU A 32 3.42 -5.07 2.61
N ASP A 33 2.66 -5.89 1.87
CA ASP A 33 2.61 -5.90 0.41
C ASP A 33 1.33 -5.20 -0.07
N ALA A 34 1.43 -3.92 -0.41
CA ALA A 34 0.27 -3.10 -0.77
C ALA A 34 0.06 -3.00 -2.28
N VAL A 35 -1.14 -3.34 -2.78
CA VAL A 35 -1.50 -3.19 -4.20
C VAL A 35 -1.98 -1.77 -4.45
N VAL A 36 -1.30 -0.99 -5.31
CA VAL A 36 -1.73 0.39 -5.64
C VAL A 36 -3.07 0.41 -6.35
N ASN A 37 -3.75 1.57 -6.32
CA ASN A 37 -4.93 1.76 -7.14
C ASN A 37 -4.58 1.77 -8.64
N VAL A 38 -4.74 0.61 -9.29
CA VAL A 38 -4.38 0.41 -10.70
C VAL A 38 -5.16 1.33 -11.63
N GLY A 39 -6.43 1.61 -11.33
CA GLY A 39 -7.24 2.55 -12.11
C GLY A 39 -6.62 3.95 -12.14
N LYS A 40 -6.05 4.38 -11.00
CA LYS A 40 -5.37 5.67 -10.86
C LYS A 40 -4.00 5.71 -11.54
N VAL A 41 -3.27 4.59 -11.50
CA VAL A 41 -2.04 4.42 -12.29
C VAL A 41 -2.34 4.51 -13.79
N LEU A 42 -3.33 3.76 -14.28
CA LEU A 42 -3.70 3.74 -15.71
C LEU A 42 -4.24 5.10 -16.19
N SER A 43 -4.96 5.84 -15.33
CA SER A 43 -5.42 7.19 -15.63
C SER A 43 -4.33 8.26 -15.44
N ARG A 44 -3.11 7.89 -15.04
CA ARG A 44 -1.99 8.79 -14.74
C ARG A 44 -2.30 9.83 -13.66
N ASP A 45 -3.17 9.49 -12.72
CA ASP A 45 -3.48 10.31 -11.54
C ASP A 45 -2.40 10.10 -10.47
N TRP A 46 -1.19 10.60 -10.77
CA TRP A 46 -0.02 10.39 -9.92
C TRP A 46 -0.16 11.06 -8.56
N SER A 47 -0.87 12.19 -8.47
CA SER A 47 -1.15 12.84 -7.19
C SER A 47 -1.97 11.93 -6.27
N TYR A 48 -2.95 11.18 -6.79
CA TYR A 48 -3.66 10.19 -5.99
C TYR A 48 -2.72 9.05 -5.55
N VAL A 49 -1.91 8.51 -6.47
CA VAL A 49 -0.99 7.39 -6.19
C VAL A 49 0.06 7.78 -5.16
N GLU A 50 0.65 8.97 -5.26
CA GLU A 50 1.60 9.51 -4.28
C GLU A 50 0.96 9.68 -2.91
N ASN A 51 -0.26 10.24 -2.83
CA ASN A 51 -0.99 10.37 -1.57
C ASN A 51 -1.32 9.00 -0.95
N GLU A 52 -1.65 8.01 -1.78
CA GLU A 52 -1.90 6.65 -1.34
C GLU A 52 -0.65 6.00 -0.74
N ILE A 53 0.48 6.05 -1.48
CA ILE A 53 1.75 5.49 -1.02
C ILE A 53 2.19 6.21 0.26
N LYS A 54 2.10 7.53 0.32
CA LYS A 54 2.47 8.30 1.51
C LYS A 54 1.69 7.86 2.76
N ALA A 55 0.37 7.72 2.65
CA ALA A 55 -0.47 7.29 3.77
C ALA A 55 -0.09 5.87 4.25
N LEU A 56 0.22 4.96 3.33
CA LEU A 56 0.67 3.61 3.66
C LEU A 56 2.07 3.60 4.29
N THR A 57 2.99 4.41 3.77
CA THR A 57 4.34 4.56 4.31
C THR A 57 4.29 5.10 5.74
N GLU A 58 3.44 6.10 6.01
CA GLU A 58 3.24 6.62 7.36
C GLU A 58 2.74 5.54 8.33
N ALA A 59 1.74 4.76 7.95
CA ALA A 59 1.21 3.67 8.76
C ALA A 59 2.25 2.57 9.03
N ALA A 60 3.04 2.19 8.02
CA ALA A 60 4.09 1.20 8.14
C ALA A 60 5.26 1.69 9.04
N HIS A 61 5.75 2.90 8.80
CA HIS A 61 6.90 3.46 9.52
C HIS A 61 6.62 3.73 11.00
N GLN A 62 5.40 4.16 11.34
CA GLN A 62 4.99 4.31 12.73
C GLN A 62 5.15 2.99 13.52
N ASN A 63 5.01 1.86 12.85
CA ASN A 63 5.09 0.51 13.42
C ASN A 63 6.40 -0.22 13.08
N ARG A 64 7.39 0.47 12.48
CA ARG A 64 8.67 -0.12 12.04
C ARG A 64 8.48 -1.30 11.07
N ALA A 65 7.39 -1.31 10.31
CA ALA A 65 7.15 -2.29 9.26
C ALA A 65 7.74 -1.82 7.92
N ILE A 66 8.13 -2.78 7.08
CA ILE A 66 8.58 -2.52 5.70
C ILE A 66 7.33 -2.47 4.80
N LEU A 67 7.23 -1.45 3.95
CA LEU A 67 6.18 -1.36 2.93
C LEU A 67 6.76 -1.73 1.55
N LYS A 68 6.15 -2.72 0.91
CA LYS A 68 6.35 -3.08 -0.50
C LYS A 68 5.13 -2.66 -1.29
N VAL A 69 5.35 -2.12 -2.48
CA VAL A 69 4.28 -1.57 -3.31
C VAL A 69 4.15 -2.40 -4.59
N ILE A 70 3.00 -3.03 -4.78
CA ILE A 70 2.68 -3.85 -5.94
C ILE A 70 1.94 -3.00 -6.97
N PHE A 71 2.61 -2.76 -8.09
CA PHE A 71 2.00 -2.25 -9.30
C PHE A 71 1.52 -3.44 -10.14
N ALA A 72 0.21 -3.74 -10.09
CA ALA A 72 -0.38 -4.81 -10.91
C ALA A 72 -0.56 -4.38 -12.38
N VAL A 73 0.52 -3.86 -12.98
CA VAL A 73 0.69 -3.51 -14.39
C VAL A 73 1.93 -4.23 -14.91
N ARG A 74 1.81 -5.56 -15.08
CA ARG A 74 2.82 -6.48 -15.65
C ARG A 74 4.22 -6.54 -15.00
N GLU A 75 4.64 -5.60 -14.16
CA GLU A 75 5.96 -5.54 -13.52
C GLU A 75 5.81 -4.91 -12.10
N SER A 76 6.17 -5.66 -11.05
CA SER A 76 6.21 -5.15 -9.67
C SER A 76 7.44 -4.26 -9.45
N LEU A 77 7.28 -3.01 -9.01
CA LEU A 77 8.41 -2.15 -8.63
C LEU A 77 8.66 -2.23 -7.11
N LEU A 78 9.87 -2.63 -6.72
CA LEU A 78 10.33 -2.54 -5.33
C LEU A 78 10.76 -1.09 -5.06
N ILE A 79 10.14 -0.42 -4.10
CA ILE A 79 10.63 0.86 -3.58
C ILE A 79 11.29 0.56 -2.22
N LEU A 80 12.57 0.93 -2.09
CA LEU A 80 13.42 0.76 -0.90
C LEU A 80 13.07 1.75 0.21
#